data_AF-A0A9P0ZCA9-F1
#
_entry.id   AF-A0A9P0ZCA9-F1
#
_cell.length_a   1.000
_cell.length_b   1.000
_cell.length_c   1.000
_cell.angle_alpha   90.00
_cell.angle_beta   90.00
_cell.angle_gamma   90.00
#
_symmetry.space_group_name_H-M   'P 1'
#
loop_
_entity.id
_entity.type
_entity.pdbx_description
1 polymer ?
#
loop_
_entity_poly.entity_id
_entity_poly.type
_entity_poly.pdbx_seq_one_letter_code
_entity_poly.pdbx_strand_id
1 'polypeptide(L)'
;MSNSQSSNVPKNERRKVNDPGSPYFLHSFDIPGLNICGITLRGKENYREWSIVMRNAFRAKWKLGFLDGSITISEDKSGIEDWYTVNSMAVGWLMTSIEPTLRHTIAYMDSVHELWKEKICT
;
A
#
# COMPACT_ATOMS: atom_id res chain seq x y z
N MET A 1 51.61 -2.49 26.38
CA MET A 1 51.01 -3.29 25.28
C MET A 1 50.05 -4.31 25.89
N SER A 2 48.75 -4.02 25.87
CA SER A 2 47.71 -5.02 26.10
C SER A 2 46.50 -4.62 25.25
N ASN A 3 46.36 -5.31 24.12
CA ASN A 3 45.24 -5.18 23.19
C ASN A 3 43.97 -5.68 23.88
N SER A 4 43.04 -4.77 24.18
CA SER A 4 41.66 -5.13 24.46
C SER A 4 40.95 -5.28 23.12
N GLN A 5 40.82 -6.54 22.67
CA GLN A 5 39.92 -6.87 21.56
C GLN A 5 38.49 -6.56 22.00
N SER A 6 37.98 -5.41 21.58
CA SER A 6 36.54 -5.13 21.58
C SER A 6 35.91 -6.10 20.60
N SER A 7 35.17 -7.07 21.13
CA SER A 7 34.37 -8.01 20.36
C SER A 7 33.38 -7.25 19.48
N ASN A 8 33.56 -7.32 18.17
CA ASN A 8 32.57 -6.89 17.18
C ASN A 8 31.40 -7.86 17.24
N VAL A 9 30.47 -7.63 18.16
CA VAL A 9 29.14 -8.23 18.11
C VAL A 9 28.44 -7.62 16.90
N PRO A 10 27.89 -8.41 15.96
CA PRO A 10 27.06 -7.86 14.88
C PRO A 10 25.90 -7.14 15.54
N LYS A 11 25.80 -5.83 15.32
CA LYS A 11 24.59 -5.07 15.70
C LYS A 11 23.45 -5.73 14.94
N ASN A 12 22.66 -6.52 15.66
CA ASN A 12 21.40 -7.04 15.19
C ASN A 12 20.58 -5.82 14.72
N GLU A 13 20.54 -5.59 13.41
CA GLU A 13 19.68 -4.59 12.78
C GLU A 13 18.25 -5.01 13.12
N ARG A 14 17.74 -4.45 14.22
CA ARG A 14 16.33 -4.54 14.56
C ARG A 14 15.59 -4.07 13.33
N ARG A 15 14.87 -4.99 12.67
CA ARG A 15 13.97 -4.66 11.56
C ARG A 15 13.21 -3.40 11.95
N LYS A 16 13.35 -2.33 11.17
CA LYS A 16 12.64 -1.06 11.39
C LYS A 16 11.16 -1.17 11.02
N VAL A 17 10.49 -2.22 11.48
CA VAL A 17 9.10 -2.58 11.14
C VAL A 17 8.10 -1.48 11.56
N ASN A 18 8.53 -0.53 12.39
CA ASN A 18 7.69 0.55 12.92
C ASN A 18 8.35 1.94 12.84
N ASP A 19 9.08 2.24 11.76
CA ASP A 19 9.55 3.61 11.52
C ASP A 19 8.41 4.45 10.89
N PRO A 20 7.84 5.46 11.58
CA PRO A 20 6.75 6.27 11.02
C PRO A 20 7.14 7.04 9.74
N GLY A 21 8.44 7.22 9.49
CA GLY A 21 8.95 7.81 8.25
C GLY A 21 9.05 6.82 7.08
N SER A 22 8.83 5.52 7.32
CA SER A 22 8.90 4.50 6.29
C SER A 22 7.65 4.50 5.40
N PRO A 23 7.79 4.38 4.07
CA PRO A 23 6.64 4.14 3.19
C PRO A 23 5.91 2.83 3.51
N TYR A 24 6.53 1.90 4.25
CA TYR A 24 5.95 0.63 4.65
C TYR A 24 5.20 0.67 5.99
N PHE A 25 5.22 1.80 6.71
CA PHE A 25 4.57 1.90 8.01
C PHE A 25 3.05 1.79 7.92
N LEU A 26 2.44 0.92 8.73
CA LEU A 26 0.98 0.83 8.88
C LEU A 26 0.59 1.27 10.29
N HIS A 27 -0.45 2.10 10.39
CA HIS A 27 -0.99 2.50 11.68
C HIS A 27 -1.75 1.33 12.31
N SER A 28 -1.83 1.26 13.64
CA SER A 28 -2.57 0.20 14.36
C SER A 28 -4.08 0.12 14.05
N PHE A 29 -4.63 1.13 13.36
CA PHE A 29 -6.04 1.18 12.93
C PHE A 29 -6.22 0.90 11.44
N ASP A 30 -5.12 0.68 10.71
CA ASP A 30 -5.16 0.31 9.30
C ASP A 30 -5.55 -1.16 9.19
N ILE A 31 -6.72 -1.40 8.61
CA ILE A 31 -7.23 -2.74 8.30
C ILE A 31 -7.67 -2.79 6.83
N PRO A 32 -7.56 -3.95 6.16
CA PRO A 32 -7.85 -4.01 4.72
C PRO A 32 -9.31 -3.66 4.38
N GLY A 33 -10.25 -3.95 5.29
CA GLY A 33 -11.67 -3.65 5.12
C GLY A 33 -12.08 -2.19 5.37
N LEU A 34 -11.13 -1.31 5.70
CA LEU A 34 -11.42 0.10 5.95
C LEU A 34 -11.73 0.83 4.63
N ASN A 35 -12.93 1.38 4.51
CA ASN A 35 -13.22 2.30 3.41
C ASN A 35 -12.62 3.68 3.70
N ILE A 36 -11.56 4.04 2.98
CA ILE A 36 -10.89 5.34 3.09
C ILE A 36 -11.45 6.39 2.12
N CYS A 37 -12.38 6.01 1.25
CA CYS A 37 -12.99 6.88 0.24
C CYS A 37 -14.47 7.09 0.55
N GLY A 38 -14.90 8.35 0.70
CA GLY A 38 -16.31 8.68 0.90
C GLY A 38 -17.20 8.45 -0.32
N ILE A 39 -16.62 8.09 -1.47
CA ILE A 39 -17.32 7.86 -2.73
C ILE A 39 -17.15 6.40 -3.13
N THR A 40 -18.26 5.75 -3.47
CA THR A 40 -18.24 4.42 -4.09
C THR A 40 -18.19 4.54 -5.60
N LEU A 41 -17.23 3.91 -6.26
CA LEU A 41 -17.15 3.80 -7.72
C LEU A 41 -18.30 2.92 -8.23
N ARG A 42 -19.13 3.50 -9.11
CA ARG A 42 -20.30 2.83 -9.73
C ARG A 42 -20.14 2.64 -11.24
N GLY A 43 -19.20 3.38 -11.83
CA GLY A 43 -18.85 3.21 -13.23
C GLY A 43 -18.18 4.46 -13.79
N LYS A 44 -18.23 4.60 -15.11
CA LYS A 44 -17.59 5.72 -15.84
C LYS A 44 -18.17 7.07 -15.43
N GLU A 45 -19.43 7.11 -15.02
CA GLU A 45 -20.18 8.31 -14.68
C GLU A 45 -19.62 9.05 -13.46
N ASN A 46 -19.08 8.33 -12.47
CA ASN A 46 -18.53 8.93 -11.25
C ASN A 46 -17.03 8.68 -11.06
N TYR A 47 -16.36 8.02 -12.02
CA TYR A 47 -14.93 7.74 -11.98
C TYR A 47 -14.07 8.99 -11.72
N ARG A 48 -14.38 10.11 -12.38
CA ARG A 48 -13.59 11.34 -12.21
C ARG A 48 -13.57 11.80 -10.76
N GLU A 49 -14.75 11.87 -10.14
CA GLU A 49 -14.92 12.31 -8.76
C GLU A 49 -14.29 11.31 -7.79
N TRP A 50 -14.63 10.03 -7.94
CA TRP A 50 -14.06 8.94 -7.15
C TRP A 50 -12.53 8.93 -7.20
N SER A 51 -11.94 9.07 -8.38
CA SER A 51 -10.48 9.00 -8.55
C SER A 51 -9.76 10.14 -7.83
N ILE A 52 -10.36 11.34 -7.77
CA ILE A 52 -9.80 12.49 -7.05
C ILE A 52 -9.81 12.22 -5.54
N VAL A 53 -10.96 11.80 -5.01
CA VAL A 53 -11.12 11.52 -3.58
C VAL A 53 -10.21 10.37 -3.16
N MET A 54 -10.14 9.31 -3.96
CA MET A 54 -9.32 8.15 -3.65
C MET A 54 -7.82 8.49 -3.63
N ARG A 55 -7.31 9.23 -4.62
CA ARG A 55 -5.90 9.68 -4.61
C ARG A 55 -5.60 10.52 -3.37
N ASN A 56 -6.52 11.38 -2.94
CA ASN A 56 -6.34 12.20 -1.75
C ASN A 56 -6.33 11.37 -0.46
N ALA A 57 -7.18 10.33 -0.37
CA ALA A 57 -7.18 9.40 0.75
C ALA A 57 -5.84 8.64 0.85
N PHE A 58 -5.33 8.13 -0.28
CA PHE A 58 -4.02 7.50 -0.35
C PHE A 58 -2.87 8.45 0.02
N ARG A 59 -2.95 9.72 -0.38
CA ARG A 59 -1.99 10.76 0.05
C ARG A 59 -2.03 10.99 1.56
N ALA A 60 -3.21 11.09 2.15
CA ALA A 60 -3.37 11.27 3.60
C ALA A 60 -2.79 10.10 4.40
N LYS A 61 -2.83 8.88 3.83
CA LYS A 61 -2.21 7.67 4.38
C LYS A 61 -0.72 7.50 4.04
N TRP A 62 -0.15 8.43 3.27
CA TRP A 62 1.22 8.35 2.74
C TRP A 62 1.47 7.09 1.88
N LYS A 63 0.43 6.58 1.23
CA LYS A 63 0.47 5.38 0.37
C LYS A 63 0.28 5.67 -1.11
N LEU A 64 0.28 6.94 -1.53
CA LEU A 64 0.11 7.31 -2.94
C LEU A 64 1.13 6.60 -3.85
N GLY A 65 2.37 6.42 -3.36
CA GLY A 65 3.41 5.78 -4.17
C GLY A 65 3.13 4.34 -4.56
N PHE A 66 2.33 3.61 -3.77
CA PHE A 66 1.86 2.28 -4.15
C PHE A 66 0.79 2.35 -5.24
N LEU A 67 -0.07 3.37 -5.19
CA LEU A 67 -1.14 3.57 -6.16
C LEU A 67 -0.59 4.02 -7.53
N ASP A 68 0.33 4.99 -7.56
CA ASP A 68 0.91 5.53 -8.79
C ASP A 68 2.12 4.72 -9.31
N GLY A 69 2.62 3.77 -8.52
CA GLY A 69 3.72 2.88 -8.88
C GLY A 69 5.11 3.47 -8.67
N SER A 70 5.25 4.63 -8.03
CA SER A 70 6.55 5.20 -7.65
C SER A 70 7.24 4.41 -6.54
N ILE A 71 6.51 3.64 -5.73
CA ILE A 71 7.06 2.66 -4.78
C ILE A 71 6.97 1.27 -5.41
N THR A 72 8.10 0.82 -5.96
CA THR A 72 8.23 -0.52 -6.55
C THR A 72 8.54 -1.57 -5.48
N ILE A 73 8.41 -2.84 -5.86
CA ILE A 73 8.84 -3.96 -5.02
C ILE A 73 10.31 -3.78 -4.60
N SER A 74 10.60 -4.09 -3.35
CA SER A 74 11.97 -4.00 -2.82
C SER A 74 12.85 -5.10 -3.41
N GLU A 75 14.13 -4.83 -3.61
CA GLU A 75 15.13 -5.85 -3.99
C GLU A 75 15.65 -6.64 -2.78
N ASP A 76 15.49 -6.11 -1.57
CA ASP A 76 15.88 -6.79 -0.35
C ASP A 76 14.76 -7.72 0.14
N LYS A 77 15.15 -8.94 0.55
CA LYS A 77 14.25 -9.96 1.12
C LYS A 77 13.40 -9.41 2.27
N SER A 78 13.97 -8.52 3.10
CA SER A 78 13.22 -7.95 4.23
C SER A 78 12.18 -6.93 3.78
N GLY A 79 12.47 -6.14 2.75
CA GLY A 79 11.55 -5.14 2.21
C GLY A 79 10.47 -5.72 1.28
N ILE A 80 10.67 -6.92 0.73
CA ILE A 80 9.68 -7.59 -0.12
C ILE A 80 8.39 -7.88 0.66
N GLU A 81 8.50 -8.50 1.84
CA GLU A 81 7.33 -8.82 2.67
C GLU A 81 6.61 -7.56 3.17
N ASP A 82 7.36 -6.53 3.54
CA ASP A 82 6.82 -5.24 3.95
C ASP A 82 6.06 -4.56 2.79
N TRP A 83 6.62 -4.63 1.57
CA TRP A 83 5.94 -4.13 0.36
C TRP A 83 4.64 -4.89 0.10
N TYR A 84 4.66 -6.22 0.13
CA TYR A 84 3.46 -7.04 -0.08
C TYR A 84 2.39 -6.76 0.97
N THR A 85 2.78 -6.64 2.24
CA THR A 85 1.86 -6.33 3.34
C THR A 85 1.11 -5.02 3.10
N VAL A 86 1.84 -3.97 2.73
CA VAL A 86 1.26 -2.64 2.51
C VAL A 86 0.46 -2.59 1.21
N ASN A 87 0.93 -3.29 0.17
CA ASN A 87 0.20 -3.43 -1.08
C ASN A 87 -1.14 -4.17 -0.87
N SER A 88 -1.18 -5.28 -0.12
CA SER A 88 -2.43 -5.98 0.20
C SER A 88 -3.40 -5.11 1.01
N MET A 89 -2.87 -4.30 1.93
CA MET A 89 -3.67 -3.30 2.65
C MET A 89 -4.32 -2.29 1.69
N ALA A 90 -3.51 -1.75 0.77
CA ALA A 90 -3.94 -0.80 -0.24
C ALA A 90 -4.97 -1.38 -1.22
N VAL A 91 -4.83 -2.64 -1.63
CA VAL A 91 -5.83 -3.38 -2.42
C VAL A 91 -7.15 -3.45 -1.67
N GLY A 92 -7.14 -3.80 -0.38
CA GLY A 92 -8.34 -3.82 0.45
C GLY A 92 -9.08 -2.49 0.47
N TRP A 93 -8.35 -1.39 0.72
CA TRP A 93 -8.91 -0.04 0.68
C TRP A 93 -9.50 0.31 -0.69
N LEU A 94 -8.81 -0.06 -1.77
CA LEU A 94 -9.31 0.18 -3.12
C LEU A 94 -10.60 -0.60 -3.40
N MET A 95 -10.61 -1.89 -3.09
CA MET A 95 -11.76 -2.77 -3.29
C MET A 95 -12.98 -2.37 -2.46
N THR A 96 -12.79 -1.89 -1.22
CA THR A 96 -13.92 -1.43 -0.37
C THR A 96 -14.64 -0.22 -0.96
N SER A 97 -13.95 0.60 -1.76
CA SER A 97 -14.53 1.78 -2.43
C SER A 97 -15.19 1.48 -3.77
N ILE A 98 -15.18 0.23 -4.24
CA ILE A 98 -15.73 -0.17 -5.54
C ILE A 98 -17.02 -0.95 -5.33
N GLU A 99 -18.05 -0.64 -6.12
CA GLU A 99 -19.32 -1.36 -6.08
C GLU A 99 -19.13 -2.85 -6.35
N PRO A 100 -19.77 -3.77 -5.59
CA PRO A 100 -19.57 -5.21 -5.74
C PRO A 100 -19.77 -5.74 -7.16
N THR A 101 -20.71 -5.17 -7.91
CA THR A 101 -20.99 -5.53 -9.31
C THR A 101 -19.79 -5.32 -10.23
N LEU A 102 -18.97 -4.30 -9.97
CA LEU A 102 -17.75 -4.01 -10.74
C LEU A 102 -16.56 -4.86 -10.32
N ARG A 103 -16.53 -5.36 -9.08
CA ARG A 103 -15.39 -6.12 -8.53
C ARG A 103 -15.07 -7.38 -9.33
N HIS A 104 -16.08 -8.03 -9.92
CA HIS A 104 -15.89 -9.24 -10.72
C HIS A 104 -14.93 -9.07 -11.90
N THR A 105 -14.80 -7.84 -12.41
CA THR A 105 -13.91 -7.53 -13.55
C THR A 105 -12.45 -7.33 -13.15
N ILE A 106 -12.18 -7.10 -11.85
CA ILE A 106 -10.87 -6.68 -11.34
C ILE A 106 -10.37 -7.52 -10.15
N ALA A 107 -11.13 -8.54 -9.74
CA ALA A 107 -10.88 -9.34 -8.53
C ALA A 107 -9.58 -10.15 -8.54
N TYR A 108 -8.87 -10.24 -9.67
CA TYR A 108 -7.67 -11.07 -9.84
C TYR A 108 -6.36 -10.28 -9.78
N MET A 109 -6.39 -8.99 -9.46
CA MET A 109 -5.19 -8.17 -9.41
C MET A 109 -4.58 -8.14 -8.01
N ASP A 110 -3.33 -8.61 -7.93
CA ASP A 110 -2.58 -8.66 -6.66
C ASP A 110 -1.95 -7.31 -6.31
N SER A 111 -1.76 -6.42 -7.29
CA SER A 111 -1.12 -5.12 -7.13
C SER A 111 -2.15 -3.99 -7.14
N VAL A 112 -2.10 -3.10 -6.14
CA VAL A 112 -2.97 -1.91 -6.12
C VAL A 112 -2.70 -1.00 -7.31
N HIS A 113 -1.45 -0.97 -7.80
CA HIS A 113 -1.08 -0.19 -8.96
C HIS A 113 -1.71 -0.71 -10.25
N GLU A 114 -1.70 -2.03 -10.43
CA GLU A 114 -2.36 -2.68 -11.57
C GLU A 114 -3.86 -2.49 -11.49
N LEU A 115 -4.45 -2.69 -10.29
CA LEU A 115 -5.87 -2.45 -10.03
C LEU A 115 -6.28 -1.01 -10.34
N TRP A 116 -5.41 -0.04 -10.07
CA TRP A 116 -5.64 1.37 -10.35
C TRP A 116 -5.48 1.74 -11.84
N LYS A 117 -4.51 1.10 -12.51
CA LYS A 117 -4.26 1.27 -13.96
C LYS A 117 -5.31 0.60 -14.81
N GLU A 118 -5.84 -0.52 -14.34
CA GLU A 118 -6.90 -1.22 -15.02
C GLU A 118 -8.04 -0.25 -15.21
N LYS A 119 -8.48 -0.13 -16.46
CA LYS A 119 -9.57 0.75 -16.79
C LYS A 119 -10.82 0.13 -16.19
N ILE A 120 -11.16 0.51 -14.95
CA ILE A 120 -12.47 0.27 -14.29
C ILE A 120 -13.60 1.03 -15.04
N CYS A 121 -13.45 1.19 -16.35
CA CYS A 121 -14.12 2.10 -17.24
C CYS A 121 -14.12 1.57 -18.68
N THR A 122 -13.96 0.25 -18.92
CA THR A 122 -14.27 -0.32 -20.24
C THR A 122 -15.70 -0.80 -20.27
#